data_AF-A0A533YNG2-F1
#
_entry.id   AF-A0A533YNG2-F1
#
_cell.length_a   1.000
_cell.length_b   1.000
_cell.length_c   1.000
_cell.angle_alpha   90.00
_cell.angle_beta   90.00
_cell.angle_gamma   90.00
#
_symmetry.space_group_name_H-M   'P 1'
#
loop_
_entity.id
_entity.type
_entity.pdbx_description
1 polymer ?
#
loop_
_entity_poly.entity_id
_entity_poly.type
_entity_poly.pdbx_seq_one_letter_code
_entity_poly.pdbx_strand_id
1 'polypeptide(L)'
;MDFKRILLLILIGLLIKAEGLSQQEITFNPAAEELFSQGLSRFKSGKFNDAAALFDDLYRLKPWHQRTTAAYLMLAKSWFQLRKMPITPSPWII
;
A
#
# COMPACT_ATOMS: atom_id res chain seq x y z
N MET A 1 -9.00 44.22 -27.15
CA MET A 1 -8.58 42.96 -26.50
C MET A 1 -9.84 42.16 -26.23
N ASP A 2 -10.11 41.11 -27.01
CA ASP A 2 -11.44 40.48 -27.04
C ASP A 2 -11.72 39.67 -25.76
N PHE A 3 -12.94 39.78 -25.21
CA PHE A 3 -13.38 39.07 -24.00
C PHE A 3 -13.11 37.56 -24.05
N LYS A 4 -13.23 36.95 -25.24
CA LYS A 4 -12.91 35.54 -25.48
C LYS A 4 -11.43 35.22 -25.26
N ARG A 5 -10.52 36.14 -25.57
CA ARG A 5 -9.07 35.96 -25.36
C ARG A 5 -8.72 36.04 -23.87
N ILE A 6 -9.41 36.90 -23.12
CA ILE A 6 -9.24 36.99 -21.66
C ILE A 6 -9.76 35.71 -21.00
N LEU A 7 -10.92 35.21 -21.42
CA LEU A 7 -11.47 33.93 -20.95
C LEU A 7 -10.52 32.76 -21.26
N LEU A 8 -9.93 32.75 -22.46
CA LEU A 8 -8.96 31.73 -22.89
C LEU A 8 -7.69 31.74 -22.00
N LEU A 9 -7.16 32.93 -21.69
CA LEU A 9 -5.96 33.07 -20.85
C LEU A 9 -6.23 32.64 -19.40
N ILE A 10 -7.43 32.92 -18.86
CA ILE A 10 -7.83 32.47 -17.53
C ILE A 10 -7.97 30.93 -17.49
N LEU A 11 -8.57 30.34 -18.53
CA LEU A 11 -8.70 28.89 -18.65
C LEU A 11 -7.32 28.20 -18.71
N ILE A 12 -6.40 28.73 -19.52
CA ILE A 12 -5.02 28.22 -19.63
C ILE A 12 -4.29 28.36 -18.28
N GLY A 13 -4.45 29.49 -17.59
CA GLY A 13 -3.87 29.70 -16.25
C GLY A 13 -4.40 28.75 -15.17
N LEU A 14 -5.65 28.31 -15.28
CA LEU A 14 -6.27 27.32 -14.38
C LEU A 14 -5.76 25.89 -14.66
N LEU A 15 -5.54 25.53 -15.92
CA LEU A 15 -5.02 24.22 -16.32
C LEU A 15 -3.58 23.97 -15.81
N ILE A 16 -2.73 25.00 -15.81
CA ILE A 16 -1.32 24.87 -15.36
C ILE A 16 -1.21 24.54 -13.86
N LYS A 17 -2.19 24.93 -13.03
CA LYS A 17 -2.18 24.64 -11.59
C LYS A 17 -2.57 23.19 -11.24
N ALA A 18 -3.15 22.45 -12.18
CA ALA A 18 -3.64 21.09 -11.91
C ALA A 18 -2.54 20.03 -11.90
N GLU A 19 -1.40 20.28 -12.56
CA GLU A 19 -0.34 19.27 -12.72
C GLU A 19 0.53 19.08 -11.45
N GLY A 20 0.47 20.02 -10.49
CA GLY A 20 1.28 19.97 -9.26
C GLY A 20 0.76 19.04 -8.16
N LEU A 21 -0.44 18.45 -8.31
CA LEU A 21 -1.10 17.65 -7.27
C LEU A 21 -1.09 16.13 -7.55
N SER A 22 -0.59 15.65 -8.69
CA SER A 22 -0.76 14.25 -9.09
C SER A 22 0.45 13.35 -8.87
N GLN A 23 1.63 13.89 -8.57
CA GLN A 23 2.82 13.08 -8.28
C GLN A 23 3.05 13.05 -6.77
N GLN A 24 2.23 12.28 -6.05
CA GLN A 24 2.80 11.53 -4.94
C GLN A 24 3.87 10.65 -5.59
N GLU A 25 5.13 11.09 -5.57
CA GLU A 25 6.26 10.24 -5.88
C GLU A 25 6.17 9.06 -4.92
N ILE A 26 5.58 7.97 -5.38
CA ILE A 26 5.62 6.69 -4.71
C ILE A 26 7.10 6.28 -4.83
N THR A 27 7.91 6.77 -3.90
CA THR A 27 9.35 6.54 -3.90
C THR A 27 9.58 5.04 -3.79
N PHE A 28 10.31 4.47 -4.75
CA PHE A 28 10.69 3.07 -4.70
C PHE A 28 11.49 2.82 -3.43
N ASN A 29 10.90 2.09 -2.49
CA ASN A 29 11.57 1.72 -1.25
C ASN A 29 12.03 0.25 -1.34
N PRO A 30 13.35 -0.02 -1.44
CA PRO A 30 13.87 -1.38 -1.52
C PRO A 30 13.67 -2.17 -0.22
N ALA A 31 13.64 -1.51 0.94
CA ALA A 31 13.35 -2.19 2.21
C ALA A 31 11.90 -2.67 2.27
N ALA A 32 10.97 -1.88 1.72
CA ALA A 32 9.58 -2.31 1.59
C ALA A 32 9.44 -3.49 0.60
N GLU A 33 10.22 -3.51 -0.48
CA GLU A 33 10.22 -4.64 -1.42
C GLU A 33 10.68 -5.94 -0.76
N GLU A 34 11.76 -5.87 0.00
CA GLU A 34 12.33 -7.00 0.72
C GLU A 34 11.35 -7.55 1.76
N LEU A 35 10.77 -6.65 2.56
CA LEU A 35 9.82 -7.03 3.61
C LEU A 35 8.51 -7.58 3.03
N PHE A 36 8.06 -7.07 1.87
CA PHE A 36 6.95 -7.65 1.12
C PHE A 36 7.27 -9.06 0.60
N SER A 37 8.49 -9.27 0.09
CA SER A 37 8.96 -10.55 -0.42
C SER A 37 9.04 -11.62 0.68
N GLN A 38 9.52 -11.23 1.87
CA GLN A 38 9.53 -12.08 3.05
C GLN A 38 8.10 -12.46 3.48
N GLY A 39 7.19 -11.48 3.55
CA GLY A 39 5.77 -11.72 3.86
C GLY A 39 5.13 -12.70 2.87
N LEU A 40 5.42 -12.54 1.57
CA LEU A 40 4.92 -13.45 0.53
C LEU A 40 5.48 -14.86 0.67
N SER A 41 6.76 -15.01 1.03
CA SER A 41 7.38 -16.30 1.29
C SER A 41 6.70 -17.02 2.47
N ARG A 42 6.43 -16.30 3.57
CA ARG A 42 5.69 -16.85 4.73
C ARG A 42 4.26 -17.22 4.37
N PHE A 43 3.57 -16.39 3.59
CA PHE A 43 2.22 -16.68 3.10
C PHE A 43 2.18 -17.97 2.27
N LYS A 44 3.12 -18.13 1.33
CA LYS A 44 3.24 -19.35 0.50
C LYS A 44 3.59 -20.58 1.33
N SER A 45 4.33 -20.42 2.42
CA SER A 45 4.67 -21.49 3.36
C SER A 45 3.51 -21.87 4.29
N GLY A 46 2.32 -21.27 4.14
CA GLY A 46 1.16 -21.50 5.01
C GLY A 46 1.26 -20.84 6.39
N LYS A 47 2.32 -20.06 6.64
CA LYS A 47 2.53 -19.34 7.90
C LYS A 47 1.78 -18.01 7.86
N PHE A 48 0.46 -18.08 7.89
CA PHE A 48 -0.40 -16.91 7.68
C PHE A 48 -0.33 -15.90 8.82
N ASN A 49 -0.08 -16.32 10.07
CA ASN A 49 0.15 -15.40 11.20
C ASN A 49 1.41 -14.56 10.98
N ASP A 50 2.54 -15.21 10.67
CA ASP A 50 3.82 -14.51 10.40
C ASP A 50 3.71 -13.59 9.19
N ALA A 51 3.01 -14.04 8.14
CA ALA A 51 2.76 -13.22 6.96
C ALA A 51 1.91 -11.99 7.29
N ALA A 52 0.85 -12.15 8.10
CA ALA A 52 0.03 -11.03 8.54
C ALA A 52 0.83 -10.00 9.34
N ALA A 53 1.70 -10.45 10.27
CA ALA A 53 2.57 -9.53 11.02
C ALA A 53 3.49 -8.73 10.09
N LEU A 54 4.15 -9.40 9.12
CA LEU A 54 5.02 -8.73 8.16
C LEU A 54 4.27 -7.72 7.27
N PHE A 55 3.06 -8.04 6.83
CA PHE A 55 2.25 -7.09 6.07
C PHE A 55 1.68 -5.97 6.95
N ASP A 56 1.49 -6.21 8.25
CA ASP A 56 1.09 -5.17 9.23
C ASP A 56 2.19 -4.12 9.37
N ASP A 57 3.43 -4.57 9.59
CA ASP A 57 4.60 -3.70 9.66
C ASP A 57 4.81 -2.92 8.35
N LEU A 58 4.57 -3.57 7.21
CA LEU A 58 4.74 -2.95 5.90
C LEU A 58 3.72 -1.84 5.61
N TYR A 59 2.48 -1.90 6.11
CA TYR A 59 1.55 -0.77 5.91
C TYR A 59 1.83 0.39 6.86
N ARG A 60 2.42 0.12 8.03
CA ARG A 60 2.75 1.15 9.03
C ARG A 60 3.95 1.99 8.60
N LEU A 61 4.76 1.48 7.67
CA LEU A 61 5.86 2.23 7.07
C LEU A 61 5.35 3.50 6.37
N LYS A 62 5.90 4.63 6.83
CA LYS A 62 5.70 5.97 6.26
C LYS A 62 7.07 6.51 5.82
N PRO A 63 7.17 7.26 4.71
CA PRO A 63 6.10 7.62 3.78
C PRO A 63 5.58 6.42 2.97
N TRP A 64 4.37 6.57 2.42
CA TRP A 64 3.74 5.50 1.63
C TRP A 64 4.58 5.13 0.41
N HIS A 65 4.75 3.83 0.21
CA HIS A 65 5.57 3.24 -0.85
C HIS A 65 4.73 2.39 -1.81
N GLN A 66 5.35 1.91 -2.89
CA GLN A 66 4.69 1.18 -3.98
C GLN A 66 4.00 -0.11 -3.53
N ARG A 67 4.49 -0.71 -2.44
CA ARG A 67 3.94 -1.95 -1.90
C ARG A 67 2.82 -1.77 -0.87
N THR A 68 2.42 -0.54 -0.52
CA THR A 68 1.43 -0.31 0.56
C THR A 68 0.08 -0.96 0.23
N THR A 69 -0.43 -0.75 -0.98
CA THR A 69 -1.70 -1.34 -1.44
C THR A 69 -1.63 -2.86 -1.52
N ALA A 70 -0.50 -3.39 -1.99
CA ALA A 70 -0.27 -4.83 -2.06
C ALA A 70 -0.19 -5.46 -0.67
N ALA A 71 0.44 -4.78 0.29
CA ALA A 71 0.50 -5.18 1.70
C ALA A 71 -0.90 -5.30 2.29
N TYR A 72 -1.75 -4.30 2.07
CA TYR A 72 -3.12 -4.29 2.57
C TYR A 72 -3.93 -5.50 2.05
N LEU A 73 -3.82 -5.76 0.74
CA LEU A 73 -4.48 -6.91 0.11
C LEU A 73 -3.98 -8.24 0.69
N MET A 74 -2.66 -8.36 0.87
CA MET A 74 -2.05 -9.60 1.36
C MET A 74 -2.27 -9.82 2.86
N LEU A 75 -2.35 -8.75 3.65
CA LEU A 75 -2.79 -8.77 5.04
C LEU A 75 -4.20 -9.33 5.13
N ALA A 76 -5.14 -8.76 4.38
CA ALA A 76 -6.53 -9.23 4.33
C ALA A 76 -6.62 -10.71 3.90
N LYS A 77 -5.85 -11.11 2.89
CA LYS A 77 -5.76 -12.53 2.47
C LYS A 77 -5.22 -13.44 3.56
N SER A 78 -4.21 -12.98 4.31
CA SER A 78 -3.62 -13.74 5.41
C SER A 78 -4.63 -13.99 6.53
N TRP A 79 -5.36 -12.94 6.94
CA TRP A 79 -6.45 -13.05 7.91
C TRP A 79 -7.60 -13.92 7.43
N PHE A 80 -7.96 -13.84 6.15
CA PHE A 80 -8.99 -14.69 5.58
C PHE A 80 -8.61 -16.18 5.65
N GLN A 81 -7.35 -16.52 5.35
CA GLN A 81 -6.86 -17.90 5.46
C GLN A 81 -6.80 -18.37 6.92
N LEU A 82 -6.40 -17.51 7.86
CA LEU A 82 -6.41 -17.82 9.28
C LEU A 82 -7.82 -18.13 9.81
N ARG A 83 -8.82 -17.35 9.41
CA ARG A 83 -10.22 -17.61 9.81
C ARG A 83 -10.76 -18.91 9.20
N LYS A 84 -10.25 -19.29 8.03
CA LYS A 84 -10.62 -20.55 7.35
C LYS A 84 -9.94 -21.77 7.98
N MET A 85 -8.85 -21.58 8.72
CA MET A 85 -8.24 -22.61 9.54
C MET A 85 -8.99 -22.70 10.88
N PRO A 86 -9.42 -23.89 11.32
CA PRO A 86 -9.88 -24.08 12.68
C PRO A 86 -8.67 -23.86 13.61
N ILE A 87 -8.61 -22.67 14.20
CA ILE A 87 -7.65 -22.23 15.22
C ILE A 87 -7.55 -23.31 16.32
N THR A 88 -6.50 -24.12 16.29
CA THR A 88 -6.02 -24.78 17.51
C THR A 88 -5.25 -23.72 18.29
N PRO A 89 -5.66 -23.37 19.52
CA PRO A 89 -4.92 -22.42 20.32
C PRO A 89 -3.51 -22.97 20.59
N SER A 90 -2.49 -22.21 20.19
CA SER A 90 -1.09 -22.51 20.46
C SER A 90 -0.82 -22.49 21.97
N PRO A 91 -0.12 -23.49 22.55
CA PRO A 91 -0.08 -23.74 24.00
C PRO A 91 0.95 -22.91 24.78
N TRP A 92 1.42 -21.76 24.28
CA TRP A 92 2.52 -21.00 24.92
C TRP A 92 2.12 -19.61 25.42
N ILE A 93 0.91 -19.45 25.93
CA ILE A 93 0.56 -18.34 26.82
C ILE A 93 0.00 -18.95 28.11
N ILE A 94 0.92 -19.32 29.01
CA ILE A 94 0.68 -19.50 30.45
C ILE A 94 1.68 -18.59 31.14
#